data_AF-A0A3C0S3Q2-F1
#
_entry.id   AF-A0A3C0S3Q2-F1
#
_cell.length_a   1.000
_cell.length_b   1.000
_cell.length_c   1.000
_cell.angle_alpha   90.00
_cell.angle_beta   90.00
_cell.angle_gamma   90.00
#
_symmetry.space_group_name_H-M   'P 1'
#
loop_
_entity.id
_entity.type
_entity.pdbx_description
1 polymer ?
#
loop_
_entity_poly.entity_id
_entity_poly.type
_entity_poly.pdbx_seq_one_letter_code
_entity_poly.pdbx_strand_id
1 'polypeptide(L)'
;MDDPAQLSEYGKILIILLIGALLVCATIFLARLISPKKNNPIKSGTYECGEDPIGSSWVQFNPRFYVIALVFLLFDVELIFIFPWATVFGQSEYIAADGRWGWFTMIEMAMFIGILILGLVFVWKKGDLEWVKPNVSLPKVPVAIPDSAYAGLNSRTYQVRDYARIVEDAVAHKTTTDEHVSTPKPAFKPRFKKTE
;
A
#
# COMPACT_ATOMS: atom_id res chain seq x y z
N MET A 1 21.22 40.41 11.45
CA MET A 1 19.98 39.73 11.89
C MET A 1 20.36 39.03 13.17
N ASP A 2 20.49 39.80 14.25
CA ASP A 2 21.18 39.38 15.48
C ASP A 2 20.42 39.90 16.69
N ASP A 3 19.10 39.68 16.68
CA ASP A 3 18.32 39.83 17.90
C ASP A 3 18.53 38.54 18.72
N PRO A 4 19.09 38.60 19.94
CA PRO A 4 19.27 37.42 20.79
C PRO A 4 17.95 36.72 21.15
N ALA A 5 16.80 37.36 20.88
CA ALA A 5 15.48 36.75 21.00
C ALA A 5 15.05 35.90 19.78
N GLN A 6 15.79 35.92 18.66
CA GLN A 6 15.45 35.12 17.47
C GLN A 6 15.93 33.68 17.60
N LEU A 7 15.01 32.72 17.43
CA LEU A 7 15.36 31.32 17.31
C LEU A 7 16.20 31.07 16.05
N SER A 8 17.30 30.32 16.21
CA SER A 8 18.06 29.76 15.08
C SER A 8 17.14 28.97 14.14
N GLU A 9 17.44 28.96 12.84
CA GLU A 9 16.70 28.18 11.85
C GLU A 9 16.59 26.70 12.25
N TYR A 10 17.64 26.11 12.81
CA TYR A 10 17.60 24.75 13.35
C TYR A 10 16.64 24.60 14.54
N GLY A 11 16.53 25.64 15.37
CA GLY A 11 15.55 25.69 16.46
C GLY A 11 14.11 25.73 15.94
N LYS A 12 13.85 26.45 14.85
CA LYS A 12 12.52 26.47 14.20
C LYS A 12 12.16 25.08 13.66
N ILE A 13 13.11 24.41 13.00
CA ILE A 13 12.93 23.03 12.50
C ILE A 13 12.63 22.07 13.65
N LEU A 14 13.38 22.17 14.75
CA LEU A 14 13.17 21.33 15.94
C LEU A 14 11.76 21.55 16.54
N ILE A 15 11.31 22.80 16.65
CA ILE A 15 9.96 23.11 17.15
C ILE A 15 8.89 22.50 16.25
N ILE A 16 9.02 22.62 14.93
CA ILE A 16 8.07 22.02 13.98
C ILE A 16 8.02 20.50 14.17
N LEU A 17 9.17 19.85 14.32
CA LEU A 17 9.25 18.41 14.57
C LEU A 17 8.58 18.03 15.90
N LEU A 18 8.83 18.78 16.96
CA LEU A 18 8.23 18.52 18.28
C LEU A 18 6.73 18.74 18.29
N ILE A 19 6.23 19.81 17.66
CA ILE A 19 4.79 20.06 17.51
C ILE A 19 4.14 18.96 16.67
N GLY A 20 4.77 18.55 15.57
CA GLY A 20 4.28 17.46 14.74
C GLY A 20 4.18 16.13 15.51
N ALA A 21 5.24 15.77 16.24
CA ALA A 21 5.25 14.59 17.10
C ALA A 21 4.19 14.69 18.20
N LEU A 22 4.06 15.85 18.85
CA LEU A 22 3.05 16.10 19.87
C LEU A 22 1.64 15.92 19.33
N LEU A 23 1.33 16.43 18.14
CA LEU A 23 0.02 16.27 17.51
C LEU A 23 -0.29 14.80 17.21
N VAL A 24 0.67 14.03 16.66
CA VAL A 24 0.49 12.59 16.43
C VAL A 24 0.27 11.84 17.76
N CYS A 25 1.06 12.12 18.78
CA CYS A 25 0.90 11.49 20.09
C CYS A 25 -0.44 11.89 20.76
N ALA A 26 -0.81 13.17 20.70
CA ALA A 26 -2.05 13.69 21.28
C ALA A 26 -3.29 13.09 20.60
N THR A 27 -3.28 12.96 19.27
CA THR A 27 -4.39 12.35 18.52
C THR A 27 -4.53 10.86 18.83
N ILE A 28 -3.43 10.10 18.89
CA ILE A 28 -3.46 8.69 19.31
C ILE A 28 -3.95 8.56 20.76
N PHE A 29 -3.49 9.43 21.66
CA PHE A 29 -3.91 9.46 23.06
C PHE A 29 -5.40 9.76 23.20
N LEU A 30 -5.89 10.78 22.51
CA LEU A 30 -7.30 11.18 22.51
C LEU A 30 -8.18 10.07 21.89
N ALA A 31 -7.74 9.45 20.80
CA ALA A 31 -8.42 8.30 20.21
C ALA A 31 -8.51 7.14 21.21
N ARG A 32 -7.45 6.86 21.98
CA ARG A 32 -7.45 5.84 23.03
C ARG A 32 -8.39 6.18 24.20
N LEU A 33 -8.59 7.47 24.49
CA LEU A 33 -9.47 7.94 25.58
C LEU A 33 -10.95 7.88 25.17
N ILE A 34 -11.29 8.32 23.96
CA ILE A 34 -12.67 8.40 23.45
C ILE A 34 -13.16 7.04 22.94
N SER A 35 -12.27 6.18 22.42
CA SER A 35 -12.65 4.93 21.77
C SER A 35 -13.37 3.94 22.70
N PRO A 36 -14.51 3.36 22.29
CA PRO A 36 -15.20 2.31 23.05
C PRO A 36 -14.32 1.07 23.23
N LYS A 37 -14.01 0.76 24.50
CA LYS A 37 -13.21 -0.41 24.88
C LYS A 37 -14.07 -1.68 24.94
N LYS A 38 -14.30 -2.29 23.77
CA LYS A 38 -14.97 -3.60 23.65
C LYS A 38 -13.98 -4.63 23.11
N ASN A 39 -13.23 -5.25 24.02
CA ASN A 39 -12.30 -6.32 23.68
C ASN A 39 -13.11 -7.60 23.47
N ASN A 40 -12.93 -8.24 22.32
CA ASN A 40 -13.54 -9.51 21.98
C ASN A 40 -12.44 -10.38 21.34
N PRO A 41 -12.28 -11.65 21.74
CA PRO A 41 -11.28 -12.56 21.14
C PRO A 41 -11.36 -12.60 19.62
N ILE A 42 -12.56 -12.55 19.03
CA ILE A 42 -12.76 -12.52 17.58
C ILE A 42 -12.24 -11.20 16.96
N LYS A 43 -12.41 -10.07 17.65
CA LYS A 43 -11.95 -8.75 17.18
C LYS A 43 -10.42 -8.60 17.26
N SER A 44 -9.79 -9.29 18.19
CA SER A 44 -8.32 -9.32 18.37
C SER A 44 -7.63 -10.45 17.61
N GLY A 45 -8.39 -11.31 16.93
CA GLY A 45 -7.84 -12.39 16.10
C GLY A 45 -7.17 -11.86 14.83
N THR A 46 -6.33 -12.70 14.23
CA THR A 46 -5.74 -12.44 12.91
C THR A 46 -6.85 -12.42 11.85
N TYR A 47 -6.76 -11.48 10.91
CA TYR A 47 -7.74 -11.36 9.84
C TYR A 47 -7.46 -12.40 8.74
N GLU A 48 -8.29 -13.45 8.68
CA GLU A 48 -8.31 -14.45 7.59
C GLU A 48 -9.77 -14.89 7.31
N CYS A 49 -10.70 -13.93 7.19
CA CYS A 49 -12.13 -14.21 6.95
C CYS A 49 -12.81 -15.18 7.95
N GLY A 50 -12.25 -15.34 9.17
CA GLY A 50 -12.74 -16.25 10.20
C GLY A 50 -12.06 -17.63 10.20
N GLU A 51 -11.08 -17.86 9.33
CA GLU A 51 -10.17 -19.00 9.39
C GLU A 51 -9.03 -18.73 10.37
N ASP A 52 -8.60 -19.77 11.08
CA ASP A 52 -7.41 -19.69 11.92
C ASP A 52 -6.16 -19.65 11.03
N PRO A 53 -5.20 -18.75 11.30
CA PRO A 53 -3.98 -18.66 10.51
C PRO A 53 -3.20 -19.98 10.58
N ILE A 54 -2.92 -20.53 9.41
CA ILE A 54 -2.14 -21.76 9.27
C ILE A 54 -0.65 -21.43 9.18
N GLY A 55 0.12 -21.95 10.13
CA GLY A 55 1.57 -21.82 10.17
C GLY A 55 2.10 -20.63 10.97
N SER A 56 3.43 -20.51 11.01
CA SER A 56 4.12 -19.42 11.71
C SER A 56 4.23 -18.19 10.82
N SER A 57 4.05 -16.99 11.41
CA SER A 57 4.34 -15.72 10.74
C SER A 57 5.84 -15.51 10.45
N TRP A 58 6.72 -16.29 11.10
CA TRP A 58 8.17 -16.26 10.92
C TRP A 58 8.60 -17.14 9.74
N VAL A 59 8.11 -16.82 8.55
CA VAL A 59 8.54 -17.45 7.30
C VAL A 59 9.67 -16.65 6.67
N GLN A 60 10.57 -17.34 5.96
CA GLN A 60 11.59 -16.67 5.16
C GLN A 60 10.92 -15.97 3.98
N PHE A 61 10.92 -14.64 4.03
CA PHE A 61 10.50 -13.82 2.90
C PHE A 61 11.50 -13.93 1.75
N ASN A 62 11.05 -13.54 0.56
CA ASN A 62 11.89 -13.62 -0.63
C ASN A 62 13.17 -12.77 -0.46
N PRO A 63 14.38 -13.31 -0.71
CA PRO A 63 15.63 -12.56 -0.55
C PRO A 63 15.74 -11.35 -1.49
N ARG A 64 14.90 -11.23 -2.52
CA ARG A 64 14.88 -10.06 -3.42
C ARG A 64 14.61 -8.73 -2.71
N PHE A 65 13.85 -8.73 -1.61
CA PHE A 65 13.67 -7.52 -0.79
C PHE A 65 15.00 -7.00 -0.25
N TYR A 66 15.89 -7.91 0.16
CA TYR A 66 17.23 -7.57 0.63
C TYR A 66 18.09 -7.01 -0.50
N VAL A 67 18.06 -7.61 -1.69
CA VAL A 67 18.82 -7.13 -2.86
C VAL A 67 18.39 -5.71 -3.24
N ILE A 68 17.08 -5.44 -3.30
CA ILE A 68 16.56 -4.11 -3.60
C ILE A 68 17.00 -3.10 -2.53
N ALA A 69 16.93 -3.46 -1.25
CA ALA A 69 17.37 -2.59 -0.15
C ALA A 69 18.88 -2.31 -0.21
N LEU A 70 19.70 -3.31 -0.53
CA LEU A 70 21.15 -3.15 -0.68
C LEU A 70 21.48 -2.21 -1.84
N VAL A 71 20.82 -2.37 -2.99
CA VAL A 71 20.99 -1.51 -4.16
C VAL A 71 20.56 -0.08 -3.83
N PHE A 72 19.43 0.11 -3.14
CA PHE A 72 18.98 1.43 -2.68
C PHE A 72 20.00 2.09 -1.75
N LEU A 73 20.52 1.36 -0.76
CA LEU A 73 21.52 1.87 0.18
C LEU A 73 22.81 2.30 -0.54
N LEU A 74 23.20 1.54 -1.57
CA LEU A 74 24.36 1.87 -2.40
C LEU A 74 24.14 3.21 -3.14
N PHE A 75 22.98 3.39 -3.79
CA PHE A 75 22.62 4.68 -4.42
C PHE A 75 22.51 5.84 -3.43
N ASP A 76 22.03 5.60 -2.21
CA ASP A 76 21.90 6.64 -1.18
C ASP A 76 23.27 7.15 -0.73
N VAL A 77 24.25 6.24 -0.56
CA VAL A 77 25.64 6.62 -0.28
C VAL A 77 26.26 7.41 -1.43
N GLU A 78 25.90 7.11 -2.67
CA GLU A 78 26.40 7.84 -3.84
C GLU A 78 25.94 9.31 -3.88
N LEU A 79 24.73 9.59 -3.39
CA LEU A 79 24.22 10.96 -3.30
C LEU A 79 25.08 11.85 -2.40
N ILE A 80 25.73 11.30 -1.37
CA ILE A 80 26.65 12.03 -0.50
C ILE A 80 27.82 12.62 -1.30
N PHE A 81 28.21 11.99 -2.42
CA PHE A 81 29.26 12.53 -3.31
C PHE A 81 28.71 13.54 -4.32
N ILE A 82 27.46 13.36 -4.78
CA ILE A 82 26.83 14.25 -5.77
C ILE A 82 26.46 15.60 -5.14
N PHE A 83 25.97 15.62 -3.89
CA PHE A 83 25.50 16.85 -3.25
C PHE A 83 26.57 17.94 -3.10
N PRO A 84 27.76 17.66 -2.53
CA PRO A 84 28.82 18.66 -2.44
C PRO A 84 29.21 19.21 -3.81
N TRP A 85 29.40 18.35 -4.80
CA TRP A 85 29.68 18.77 -6.17
C TRP A 85 28.58 19.69 -6.72
N ALA A 86 27.31 19.34 -6.55
CA ALA A 86 26.19 20.15 -7.02
C ALA A 86 26.14 21.53 -6.37
N THR A 87 26.61 21.67 -5.12
CA THR A 87 26.63 22.95 -4.40
C THR A 87 27.76 23.88 -4.84
N VAL A 88 28.88 23.33 -5.31
CA VAL A 88 30.04 24.11 -5.77
C VAL A 88 30.10 24.29 -7.28
N PHE A 89 29.40 23.43 -8.02
CA PHE A 89 29.32 23.51 -9.48
C PHE A 89 28.65 24.83 -9.88
N GLY A 90 29.38 25.66 -10.63
CA GLY A 90 28.89 26.98 -11.06
C GLY A 90 29.23 28.14 -10.12
N GLN A 91 29.95 27.93 -9.01
CA GLN A 91 30.42 29.04 -8.18
C GLN A 91 31.50 29.85 -8.92
N SER A 92 31.30 31.17 -8.96
CA SER A 92 32.15 32.11 -9.71
C SER A 92 33.59 32.16 -9.18
N GLU A 93 33.80 31.92 -7.90
CA GLU A 93 35.12 31.90 -7.27
C GLU A 93 36.01 30.80 -7.86
N TYR A 94 35.51 29.58 -7.98
CA TYR A 94 36.27 28.46 -8.55
C TYR A 94 36.45 28.57 -10.07
N ILE A 95 35.47 29.14 -10.77
CA ILE A 95 35.58 29.41 -12.21
C ILE A 95 36.60 30.50 -12.50
N ALA A 96 36.69 31.52 -11.63
CA ALA A 96 37.68 32.59 -11.75
C ALA A 96 39.10 32.12 -11.41
N ALA A 97 39.25 31.12 -10.53
CA ALA A 97 40.54 30.51 -10.19
C ALA A 97 41.13 29.70 -11.35
N ASP A 98 40.30 28.90 -12.05
CA ASP A 98 40.68 28.19 -13.27
C ASP A 98 39.50 28.09 -14.24
N GLY A 99 39.62 28.68 -15.43
CA GLY A 99 38.59 28.62 -16.47
C GLY A 99 38.28 27.20 -16.98
N ARG A 100 39.13 26.21 -16.67
CA ARG A 100 38.91 24.79 -16.98
C ARG A 100 38.07 24.06 -15.93
N TRP A 101 37.87 24.65 -14.75
CA TRP A 101 37.18 24.04 -13.61
C TRP A 101 35.81 23.48 -13.97
N GLY A 102 34.98 24.26 -14.67
CA GLY A 102 33.63 23.87 -15.05
C GLY A 102 33.61 22.62 -15.92
N TRP A 103 34.44 22.56 -16.96
CA TRP A 103 34.50 21.41 -17.86
C TRP A 103 35.12 20.18 -17.19
N PHE A 104 36.16 20.37 -16.39
CA PHE A 104 36.84 19.31 -15.65
C PHE A 104 35.88 18.61 -14.67
N THR A 105 35.27 19.38 -13.77
CA THR A 105 34.33 18.85 -12.76
C THR A 105 33.07 18.25 -13.39
N MET A 106 32.62 18.77 -14.54
CA MET A 106 31.49 18.19 -15.28
C MET A 106 31.84 16.82 -15.86
N ILE A 107 33.03 16.65 -16.45
CA ILE A 107 33.48 15.36 -16.96
C ILE A 107 33.64 14.35 -15.83
N GLU A 108 34.26 14.74 -14.73
CA GLU A 108 34.43 13.84 -13.57
C GLU A 108 33.08 13.36 -13.05
N MET A 109 32.12 14.27 -12.90
CA MET A 109 30.78 13.89 -12.44
C MET A 109 30.02 13.06 -13.47
N ALA A 110 30.15 13.37 -14.76
CA ALA A 110 29.56 12.55 -15.83
C ALA A 110 30.14 11.13 -15.84
N MET A 111 31.44 10.99 -15.60
CA MET A 111 32.11 9.68 -15.47
C MET A 111 31.62 8.95 -14.22
N PHE A 112 31.55 9.63 -13.07
CA PHE A 112 31.03 9.07 -11.83
C PHE A 112 29.61 8.53 -12.03
N ILE A 113 28.67 9.38 -12.46
CA ILE A 113 27.29 9.00 -12.76
C ILE A 113 27.23 7.89 -13.82
N GLY A 114 28.09 7.95 -14.84
CA GLY A 114 28.17 6.93 -15.88
C GLY A 114 28.49 5.54 -15.32
N ILE A 115 29.39 5.45 -14.35
CA ILE A 115 29.72 4.19 -13.66
C ILE A 115 28.51 3.69 -12.85
N LEU A 116 27.78 4.60 -12.17
CA LEU A 116 26.59 4.24 -11.38
C LEU A 116 25.48 3.68 -12.27
N ILE A 117 25.20 4.36 -13.40
CA ILE A 117 24.22 3.93 -14.39
C ILE A 117 24.63 2.57 -14.96
N LEU A 118 25.91 2.35 -15.24
CA LEU A 118 26.39 1.07 -15.75
C LEU A 118 26.17 -0.07 -14.72
N GLY A 119 26.43 0.20 -13.44
CA GLY A 119 26.10 -0.73 -12.35
C GLY A 119 24.59 -1.03 -12.28
N LEU A 120 23.75 0.00 -12.37
CA LEU A 120 22.29 -0.15 -12.38
C LEU A 120 21.83 -1.01 -13.57
N VAL A 121 22.31 -0.70 -14.77
CA VAL A 121 21.98 -1.43 -16.00
C VAL A 121 22.42 -2.88 -15.89
N PHE A 122 23.59 -3.16 -15.31
CA PHE A 122 24.06 -4.53 -15.08
C PHE A 122 23.10 -5.32 -14.18
N VAL A 123 22.75 -4.78 -13.01
CA VAL A 123 21.82 -5.43 -12.06
C VAL A 123 20.43 -5.59 -12.67
N TRP A 124 19.97 -4.61 -13.44
CA TRP A 124 18.69 -4.67 -14.14
C TRP A 124 18.70 -5.77 -15.21
N LYS A 125 19.74 -5.85 -16.04
CA LYS A 125 19.86 -6.90 -17.07
C LYS A 125 19.97 -8.30 -16.48
N LYS A 126 20.52 -8.44 -15.27
CA LYS A 126 20.57 -9.70 -14.53
C LYS A 126 19.21 -10.12 -13.96
N GLY A 127 18.23 -9.22 -13.92
CA GLY A 127 16.87 -9.50 -13.43
C GLY A 127 16.74 -9.48 -11.90
N ASP A 128 17.77 -9.02 -11.19
CA ASP A 128 17.77 -8.95 -9.72
C ASP A 128 16.73 -7.93 -9.19
N LEU A 129 16.29 -6.99 -10.04
CA LEU A 129 15.23 -6.02 -9.77
C LEU A 129 13.82 -6.50 -10.15
N GLU A 130 13.68 -7.69 -10.75
CA GLU A 130 12.38 -8.18 -11.18
C GLU A 130 11.53 -8.65 -10.00
N TRP A 131 10.29 -8.16 -9.96
CA TRP A 131 9.34 -8.56 -8.93
C TRP A 131 8.77 -9.96 -9.17
N VAL A 132 8.53 -10.70 -8.07
CA VAL A 132 7.86 -12.00 -8.15
C VAL A 132 6.38 -11.78 -8.46
N LYS A 133 5.97 -12.15 -9.66
CA LYS A 133 4.55 -12.22 -10.01
C LYS A 133 3.96 -13.49 -9.38
N PRO A 134 2.80 -13.41 -8.70
CA PRO A 134 2.10 -14.59 -8.22
C PRO A 134 1.77 -15.49 -9.41
N ASN A 135 2.22 -16.74 -9.39
CA ASN A 135 1.69 -17.74 -10.30
C ASN A 135 0.33 -18.17 -9.76
N VAL A 136 -0.75 -17.66 -10.36
CA VAL A 136 -2.11 -18.03 -9.98
C VAL A 136 -2.36 -19.47 -10.43
N SER A 137 -2.12 -20.43 -9.55
CA SER A 137 -2.58 -21.80 -9.75
C SER A 137 -4.06 -21.87 -9.38
N LEU A 138 -4.94 -21.93 -10.39
CA LEU A 138 -6.35 -22.16 -10.14
C LEU A 138 -6.52 -23.57 -9.54
N PRO A 139 -7.17 -23.72 -8.38
CA PRO A 139 -7.41 -25.03 -7.79
C PRO A 139 -8.28 -25.85 -8.74
N LYS A 140 -7.77 -27.00 -9.19
CA LYS A 140 -8.57 -27.98 -9.94
C LYS A 140 -9.31 -28.84 -8.92
N VAL A 141 -10.56 -28.50 -8.67
CA VAL A 141 -11.44 -29.36 -7.87
C VAL A 141 -11.87 -30.56 -8.74
N PRO A 142 -11.77 -31.81 -8.23
CA PRO A 142 -12.25 -32.98 -8.94
C PRO A 142 -13.77 -32.99 -8.92
N VAL A 143 -14.37 -32.19 -9.79
CA VAL A 143 -15.80 -32.21 -10.06
C VAL A 143 -16.06 -33.12 -11.25
N ALA A 144 -17.15 -33.89 -11.20
CA ALA A 144 -17.59 -34.71 -12.32
C ALA A 144 -18.16 -33.88 -13.50
N ILE A 145 -18.07 -32.54 -13.41
CA ILE A 145 -18.64 -31.60 -14.36
C ILE A 145 -17.54 -31.14 -15.32
N PRO A 146 -17.70 -31.31 -16.64
CA PRO A 146 -16.70 -30.89 -17.61
C PRO A 146 -16.65 -29.36 -17.75
N ASP A 147 -15.48 -28.81 -18.06
CA ASP A 147 -15.25 -27.36 -18.26
C ASP A 147 -16.18 -26.75 -19.32
N SER A 148 -16.60 -27.54 -20.31
CA SER A 148 -17.55 -27.14 -21.34
C SER A 148 -18.92 -26.77 -20.80
N ALA A 149 -19.35 -27.37 -19.68
CA ALA A 149 -20.61 -27.04 -19.03
C ALA A 149 -20.57 -25.63 -18.43
N TYR A 150 -19.43 -25.23 -17.84
CA TYR A 150 -19.23 -23.87 -17.34
C TYR A 150 -19.12 -22.87 -18.48
N ALA A 151 -18.39 -23.19 -19.56
CA ALA A 151 -18.31 -22.34 -20.75
C ALA A 151 -19.69 -22.08 -21.36
N GLY A 152 -20.54 -23.12 -21.44
CA GLY A 152 -21.91 -23.03 -21.94
C GLY A 152 -22.90 -22.33 -21.00
N LEU A 153 -22.57 -22.17 -19.71
CA LEU A 153 -23.32 -21.33 -18.77
C LEU A 153 -22.88 -19.87 -18.87
N ASN A 154 -21.57 -19.61 -18.86
CA ASN A 154 -21.01 -18.26 -18.95
C ASN A 154 -21.33 -17.56 -20.27
N SER A 155 -21.53 -18.32 -21.36
CA SER A 155 -21.94 -17.78 -22.65
C SER A 155 -23.45 -17.45 -22.74
N ARG A 156 -24.25 -17.83 -21.74
CA ARG A 156 -25.70 -17.53 -21.75
C ARG A 156 -25.92 -16.10 -21.30
N THR A 157 -26.75 -15.39 -22.05
CA THR A 157 -27.28 -14.10 -21.62
C THR A 157 -28.36 -14.33 -20.57
N TYR A 158 -28.08 -13.95 -19.33
CA TYR A 158 -29.06 -13.99 -18.25
C TYR A 158 -29.92 -12.74 -18.31
N GLN A 159 -31.24 -12.91 -18.36
CA GLN A 159 -32.18 -11.82 -18.12
C GLN A 159 -32.11 -11.48 -16.63
N VAL A 160 -31.30 -10.46 -16.30
CA VAL A 160 -31.19 -9.97 -14.92
C VAL A 160 -32.54 -9.36 -14.57
N ARG A 161 -33.24 -9.97 -13.62
CA ARG A 161 -34.50 -9.44 -13.13
C ARG A 161 -34.23 -8.05 -12.56
N ASP A 162 -34.92 -7.04 -13.08
CA ASP A 162 -34.82 -5.68 -12.56
C ASP A 162 -35.59 -5.60 -11.24
N TYR A 163 -34.87 -5.74 -10.14
CA TYR A 163 -35.44 -5.67 -8.80
C TYR A 163 -35.87 -4.24 -8.42
N ALA A 164 -35.34 -3.20 -9.07
CA ALA A 164 -35.70 -1.82 -8.77
C ALA A 164 -37.15 -1.54 -9.17
N ARG A 165 -37.55 -1.92 -10.39
CA ARG A 165 -38.94 -1.79 -10.87
C ARG A 165 -39.95 -2.58 -10.04
N ILE A 166 -39.60 -3.80 -9.64
CA ILE A 166 -40.50 -4.63 -8.79
C ILE A 166 -40.73 -3.95 -7.44
N VAL A 167 -39.71 -3.30 -6.88
CA VAL A 167 -39.86 -2.54 -5.64
C VAL A 167 -40.67 -1.27 -5.86
N GLU A 168 -40.46 -0.54 -6.95
CA GLU A 168 -41.27 0.64 -7.31
C GLU A 168 -42.75 0.29 -7.49
N ASP A 169 -43.06 -0.77 -8.23
CA ASP A 169 -44.43 -1.26 -8.46
C ASP A 169 -45.06 -1.80 -7.17
N ALA A 170 -44.28 -2.49 -6.33
CA ALA A 170 -44.74 -3.00 -5.03
C ALA A 170 -44.96 -1.87 -4.00
N VAL A 171 -44.18 -0.78 -4.06
CA VAL A 171 -44.36 0.41 -3.23
C VAL A 171 -45.55 1.24 -3.74
N ALA A 172 -45.73 1.36 -5.05
CA ALA A 172 -46.88 2.03 -5.66
C ALA A 172 -48.20 1.31 -5.32
N HIS A 173 -48.23 -0.03 -5.37
CA HIS A 173 -49.39 -0.82 -4.97
C HIS A 173 -49.65 -0.85 -3.45
N LYS A 174 -48.62 -0.68 -2.60
CA LYS A 174 -48.82 -0.54 -1.15
C LYS A 174 -49.39 0.81 -0.72
N THR A 175 -49.32 1.83 -1.57
CA THR A 175 -49.81 3.19 -1.24
C THR A 175 -51.33 3.33 -1.45
N THR A 176 -51.98 2.36 -2.11
CA THR A 176 -53.43 2.39 -2.42
C THR A 176 -54.26 1.34 -1.69
N THR A 177 -53.67 0.51 -0.82
CA THR A 177 -54.43 -0.46 -0.03
C THR A 177 -53.82 -0.61 1.35
N ASP A 178 -54.38 0.12 2.32
CA ASP A 178 -54.22 -0.12 3.75
C ASP A 178 -54.86 -1.46 4.12
N GLU A 179 -54.25 -2.57 3.72
CA GLU A 179 -54.56 -3.89 4.27
C GLU A 179 -53.31 -4.56 4.82
N HIS A 180 -53.47 -5.06 6.04
CA HIS A 180 -52.51 -5.83 6.81
C HIS A 180 -52.11 -7.12 6.06
N VAL A 181 -51.09 -7.05 5.20
CA VAL A 181 -50.52 -8.24 4.57
C VAL A 181 -49.71 -9.01 5.60
N SER A 182 -50.27 -10.11 6.11
CA SER A 182 -49.53 -11.09 6.90
C SER A 182 -48.44 -11.72 6.02
N THR A 183 -47.18 -11.52 6.38
CA THR A 183 -46.05 -12.14 5.68
C THR A 183 -46.09 -13.67 5.85
N PRO A 184 -46.02 -14.46 4.76
CA PRO A 184 -45.98 -15.91 4.88
C PRO A 184 -44.70 -16.32 5.61
N LYS A 185 -44.84 -17.13 6.66
CA LYS A 185 -43.69 -17.67 7.41
C LYS A 185 -42.77 -18.44 6.44
N PRO A 186 -41.45 -18.26 6.51
CA PRO A 186 -40.53 -19.00 5.66
C PRO A 186 -40.69 -20.50 5.87
N ALA A 187 -40.76 -21.27 4.77
CA ALA A 187 -40.96 -22.72 4.77
C ALA A 187 -39.84 -23.50 5.45
N PHE A 188 -38.69 -22.86 5.66
CA PHE A 188 -37.51 -23.45 6.27
C PHE A 188 -37.09 -22.65 7.51
N LYS A 189 -37.11 -23.30 8.67
CA LYS A 189 -36.47 -22.79 9.89
C LYS A 189 -35.15 -23.55 10.09
N PRO A 190 -33.98 -22.91 9.88
CA PRO A 190 -32.72 -23.57 10.18
C PRO A 190 -32.63 -23.87 11.67
N ARG A 191 -32.38 -25.14 12.02
CA ARG A 191 -32.19 -25.60 13.39
C ARG A 191 -30.68 -25.64 13.66
N PHE A 192 -30.13 -24.56 14.20
CA PHE A 192 -28.74 -24.53 14.62
C PHE A 192 -28.56 -25.46 15.84
N LYS A 193 -27.70 -26.48 15.70
CA LYS A 193 -27.23 -27.25 16.86
C LYS A 193 -26.39 -26.30 17.72
N LYS A 194 -26.70 -26.23 19.01
CA LYS A 194 -25.80 -25.60 19.98
C LYS A 194 -24.53 -26.44 20.04
N THR A 195 -23.40 -25.82 19.79
CA THR A 195 -22.08 -26.37 20.11
C THR A 195 -21.93 -26.39 21.63
N GLU A 196 -21.55 -27.55 22.17
CA GLU A 196 -21.08 -27.70 23.56
C GLU A 196 -19.72 -27.01 23.73
#